data_AF-A0A357B193-F1
#
_entry.id   AF-A0A357B193-F1
#
_cell.length_a   1.000
_cell.length_b   1.000
_cell.length_c   1.000
_cell.angle_alpha   90.00
_cell.angle_beta   90.00
_cell.angle_gamma   90.00
#
_symmetry.space_group_name_H-M   'P 1'
#
loop_
_entity.id
_entity.type
_entity.pdbx_description
1 polymer ?
#
loop_
_entity_poly.entity_id
_entity_poly.type
_entity_poly.pdbx_seq_one_letter_code
_entity_poly.pdbx_strand_id
1 'polypeptide(L)'
;LRREVDEEVAVEKVLSLTPKGIINDDTNGVGSVHLGFFFVMRVEGRVSVRETEKLAGEWVKIAELKKWKDDMETWSQMILEAL
;
A
#
# COMPACT_ATOMS: atom_id res chain seq x y z
N LEU A 1 3.59 3.98 -11.42
CA LEU A 1 2.44 3.74 -10.53
C LEU A 1 1.39 2.86 -11.17
N ARG A 2 0.65 3.28 -12.21
CA ARG A 2 -0.43 2.46 -12.77
C ARG A 2 0.05 1.10 -13.30
N ARG A 3 1.17 1.08 -14.02
CA ARG A 3 1.84 -0.16 -14.46
C ARG A 3 2.15 -1.11 -13.29
N GLU A 4 2.79 -0.60 -12.23
CA GLU A 4 3.14 -1.40 -11.04
C GLU A 4 1.91 -2.05 -10.39
N VAL A 5 0.86 -1.26 -10.15
CA VAL A 5 -0.40 -1.77 -9.57
C VAL A 5 -1.01 -2.84 -10.47
N ASP A 6 -1.01 -2.64 -11.79
CA ASP A 6 -1.59 -3.57 -12.76
C ASP A 6 -0.78 -4.87 -12.89
N GLU A 7 0.52 -4.87 -12.57
CA GLU A 7 1.40 -6.04 -12.52
C GLU A 7 1.10 -6.90 -11.27
N GLU A 8 0.92 -6.28 -10.11
CA GLU A 8 0.75 -6.97 -8.83
C GLU A 8 -0.70 -7.33 -8.51
N VAL A 9 -1.67 -6.50 -8.92
CA VAL A 9 -3.07 -6.57 -8.48
C VAL A 9 -4.03 -6.34 -9.64
N ALA A 10 -5.09 -7.15 -9.70
CA ALA A 10 -6.21 -6.93 -10.61
C ALA A 10 -7.30 -6.16 -9.87
N VAL A 11 -7.72 -5.03 -10.46
CA VAL A 11 -8.80 -4.19 -9.95
C VAL A 11 -9.87 -4.06 -11.03
N GLU A 12 -11.10 -4.45 -10.71
CA GLU A 12 -12.22 -4.39 -11.66
C GLU A 12 -12.54 -2.96 -12.09
N LYS A 13 -12.66 -2.04 -11.12
CA LYS A 13 -12.95 -0.63 -11.39
C LYS A 13 -12.22 0.29 -10.42
N VAL A 14 -11.39 1.17 -10.96
CA VAL A 14 -10.75 2.26 -10.21
C VAL A 14 -11.65 3.49 -10.24
N LEU A 15 -12.05 3.99 -9.08
CA LEU A 15 -12.86 5.20 -8.92
C LEU A 15 -12.00 6.46 -8.84
N SER A 16 -10.89 6.39 -8.09
CA SER A 16 -9.96 7.52 -7.95
C SER A 16 -8.58 7.05 -7.51
N LEU A 17 -7.56 7.85 -7.82
CA LEU A 17 -6.20 7.70 -7.31
C LEU A 17 -5.72 9.07 -6.83
N THR A 18 -5.67 9.26 -5.51
CA THR A 18 -5.45 10.59 -4.92
C THR A 18 -4.10 10.63 -4.20
N PRO A 19 -3.18 11.55 -4.57
CA PRO A 19 -1.95 11.75 -3.81
C PRO A 19 -2.29 12.25 -2.41
N LYS A 20 -1.57 11.73 -1.42
CA LYS A 20 -1.74 12.07 -0.01
C LYS A 20 -0.50 12.66 0.63
N GLY A 21 0.68 12.34 0.12
CA GLY A 21 1.92 12.92 0.60
C GLY A 21 3.15 12.18 0.10
N ILE A 22 4.24 12.39 0.82
CA ILE A 22 5.53 11.72 0.61
C ILE A 22 5.95 11.00 1.88
N ILE A 23 6.71 9.92 1.73
CA ILE A 23 7.37 9.20 2.81
C ILE A 23 8.87 9.42 2.65
N ASN A 24 9.50 9.99 3.68
CA ASN A 24 10.95 10.12 3.76
C ASN A 24 11.42 9.43 5.04
N ASP A 25 12.00 8.23 4.91
CA ASP A 25 12.34 7.36 6.03
C ASP A 25 13.86 7.14 6.10
N ASP A 26 14.56 7.98 6.87
CA ASP A 26 16.01 7.84 7.05
C ASP A 26 16.41 6.82 8.14
N THR A 27 15.46 6.03 8.67
CA THR A 27 15.71 5.16 9.82
C THR A 27 16.38 3.83 9.48
N ASN A 28 16.40 3.44 8.20
CA ASN A 28 16.99 2.19 7.73
C ASN A 28 17.66 2.35 6.35
N GLY A 29 18.49 1.37 5.97
CA GLY A 29 19.31 1.46 4.76
C GLY A 29 18.54 1.46 3.44
N VAL A 30 17.30 0.94 3.42
CA VAL A 30 16.45 1.01 2.22
C VAL A 30 15.78 2.37 2.16
N GLY A 31 15.15 2.81 3.25
CA GLY A 31 14.45 4.09 3.32
C GLY A 31 15.37 5.28 3.06
N SER A 32 16.61 5.27 3.57
CA SER A 32 17.56 6.40 3.46
C SER A 32 18.00 6.72 2.02
N VAL A 33 17.63 5.90 1.04
CA VAL A 33 17.92 6.10 -0.38
C VAL A 33 16.67 6.13 -1.26
N HIS A 34 15.47 6.09 -0.67
CA HIS A 34 14.20 6.10 -1.40
C HIS A 34 13.26 7.20 -0.89
N LEU A 35 12.68 7.96 -1.83
CA LEU A 35 11.57 8.85 -1.56
C LEU A 35 10.26 8.18 -1.97
N GLY A 36 9.39 7.89 -1.01
CA GLY A 36 8.09 7.30 -1.25
C GLY A 36 7.04 8.35 -1.61
N PHE A 37 6.12 8.01 -2.53
CA PHE A 37 4.92 8.80 -2.80
C PHE A 37 3.69 8.02 -2.36
N PHE A 38 2.89 8.60 -1.46
CA PHE A 38 1.71 7.96 -0.93
C PHE A 38 0.45 8.35 -1.70
N PHE A 39 -0.31 7.35 -2.15
CA PHE A 39 -1.58 7.52 -2.81
C PHE A 39 -2.67 6.67 -2.13
N VAL A 40 -3.90 7.17 -2.14
CA VAL A 40 -5.09 6.39 -1.81
C VAL A 40 -5.85 6.09 -3.09
N MET A 41 -6.00 4.81 -3.39
CA MET A 41 -6.81 4.32 -4.50
C MET A 41 -8.19 3.90 -3.98
N ARG A 42 -9.26 4.48 -4.53
CA ARG A 42 -10.63 4.00 -4.30
C ARG A 42 -11.05 3.13 -5.46
N VAL A 43 -11.65 1.99 -5.15
CA VAL A 43 -12.01 0.95 -6.11
C VAL A 43 -13.43 0.46 -5.85
N GLU A 44 -14.01 -0.16 -6.86
CA GLU A 44 -15.31 -0.80 -6.82
C GLU A 44 -15.21 -2.16 -7.54
N GLY A 45 -15.99 -3.14 -7.09
CA GLY A 45 -15.95 -4.50 -7.63
C GLY A 45 -14.81 -5.35 -7.05
N ARG A 46 -14.41 -6.38 -7.80
CA ARG A 46 -13.42 -7.36 -7.35
C ARG A 46 -11.99 -6.79 -7.37
N VAL A 47 -11.23 -7.14 -6.33
CA VAL A 47 -9.77 -6.98 -6.29
C VAL A 47 -9.13 -8.31 -5.94
N SER A 48 -8.08 -8.69 -6.67
CA SER A 48 -7.34 -9.94 -6.46
C SER A 48 -5.87 -9.78 -6.79
N VAL A 49 -4.99 -10.44 -6.04
CA VAL A 49 -3.55 -10.48 -6.32
C VAL A 49 -3.29 -11.21 -7.65
N ARG A 50 -2.42 -10.64 -8.50
CA ARG A 50 -1.95 -11.25 -9.75
C ARG A 50 -0.60 -11.93 -9.57
N GLU A 51 0.33 -11.30 -8.85
CA GLU A 51 1.66 -11.87 -8.58
C GLU A 51 1.63 -12.83 -7.38
N THR A 52 0.96 -13.97 -7.53
CA THR A 52 0.74 -14.93 -6.44
C THR A 52 2.00 -15.69 -6.00
N GLU A 53 3.10 -15.60 -6.76
CA GLU A 53 4.38 -16.22 -6.39
C GLU A 53 5.10 -15.48 -5.26
N LYS A 54 4.84 -14.17 -5.12
CA LYS A 54 5.48 -13.31 -4.12
C LYS A 54 4.50 -12.72 -3.13
N LEU A 55 3.26 -12.50 -3.56
CA LEU A 55 2.27 -11.76 -2.80
C LEU A 55 1.08 -12.63 -2.41
N ALA A 56 0.61 -12.41 -1.20
CA ALA A 56 -0.71 -12.79 -0.73
C ALA A 56 -1.45 -11.51 -0.31
N GLY A 57 -2.77 -11.51 -0.40
CA GLY A 57 -3.55 -10.32 -0.07
C GLY A 57 -4.99 -10.64 0.26
N GLU A 58 -5.53 -9.90 1.21
CA GLU A 58 -6.92 -9.95 1.63
C GLU A 58 -7.42 -8.56 1.99
N TRP A 59 -8.75 -8.41 2.05
CA TRP A 59 -9.38 -7.18 2.51
C TRP A 59 -9.47 -7.16 4.02
N VAL A 60 -8.88 -6.14 4.64
CA VAL A 60 -8.94 -5.91 6.08
C VAL A 60 -9.64 -4.58 6.35
N LYS A 61 -10.45 -4.52 7.41
CA LYS A 61 -11.05 -3.26 7.86
C LYS A 61 -9.97 -2.34 8.41
N ILE A 62 -10.04 -1.05 8.10
CA ILE A 62 -9.09 -0.04 8.59
C ILE A 62 -8.92 -0.10 10.13
N ALA A 63 -10.04 -0.27 10.85
CA ALA A 63 -10.04 -0.39 12.31
C ALA A 63 -9.23 -1.58 12.86
N GLU A 64 -8.95 -2.58 12.03
CA GLU A 64 -8.21 -3.78 12.40
C GLU A 64 -6.73 -3.73 12.01
N LEU A 65 -6.32 -2.76 11.18
CA LEU A 65 -4.93 -2.63 10.72
C LEU A 65 -3.94 -2.48 11.89
N LYS A 66 -4.36 -1.83 12.98
CA LYS A 66 -3.52 -1.67 14.19
C LYS A 66 -3.07 -3.00 14.80
N LYS A 67 -3.81 -4.09 14.58
CA LYS A 67 -3.46 -5.42 15.08
C LYS A 67 -2.21 -5.99 14.39
N TRP A 68 -1.89 -5.50 13.19
CA TRP A 68 -0.82 -5.99 12.34
C TRP A 68 0.40 -5.07 12.31
N LYS A 69 0.41 -4.00 13.13
CA LYS A 69 1.44 -2.96 13.10
C LYS A 69 2.85 -3.55 13.19
N ASP A 70 3.07 -4.50 14.10
CA ASP A 70 4.40 -5.06 14.35
C ASP A 70 4.89 -5.99 13.23
N ASP A 71 3.97 -6.50 12.39
CA ASP A 71 4.27 -7.32 11.21
C ASP A 71 4.44 -6.49 9.93
N MET A 72 4.17 -5.19 9.99
CA MET A 72 4.27 -4.27 8.85
C MET A 72 5.70 -3.73 8.67
N GLU A 73 6.07 -3.48 7.42
CA GLU A 73 7.28 -2.72 7.08
C GLU A 73 7.17 -1.26 7.55
N THR A 74 8.31 -0.57 7.69
CA THR A 74 8.37 0.78 8.28
C THR A 74 7.49 1.79 7.55
N TRP A 75 7.44 1.75 6.22
CA TRP A 75 6.58 2.64 5.43
C TRP A 75 5.09 2.39 5.70
N SER A 76 4.69 1.12 5.82
CA SER A 76 3.31 0.74 6.14
C SER A 76 2.92 1.18 7.56
N GLN A 77 3.84 1.10 8.52
CA GLN A 77 3.63 1.60 9.88
C GLN A 77 3.44 3.13 9.92
N MET A 78 4.26 3.89 9.19
CA MET A 78 4.11 5.35 9.09
C MET A 78 2.76 5.76 8.50
N ILE A 79 2.32 5.05 7.45
CA ILE A 79 1.02 5.28 6.83
C ILE A 79 -0.12 4.98 7.82
N LEU A 80 -0.03 3.89 8.57
CA LEU A 80 -1.03 3.51 9.56
C LEU A 80 -1.22 4.60 10.64
N GLU A 81 -0.16 5.33 11.01
CA GLU A 81 -0.23 6.45 11.96
C GLU A 81 -0.82 7.73 11.33
N ALA A 82 -0.76 7.86 10.01
CA ALA A 82 -1.26 9.02 9.26
C ALA A 82 -2.69 8.85 8.70
N LEU A 83 -3.27 7.63 8.78
CA LEU A 83 -4.64 7.31 8.37
C LEU A 83 -5.70 7.85 9.33
#